data_AF-A0A3P8XNC5-F1
#
_entry.id   AF-A0A3P8XNC5-F1
#
_cell.length_a   1.000
_cell.length_b   1.000
_cell.length_c   1.000
_cell.angle_alpha   90.00
_cell.angle_beta   90.00
_cell.angle_gamma   90.00
#
_symmetry.space_group_name_H-M   'P 1'
#
loop_
_entity.id
_entity.type
_entity.pdbx_description
1 polymer ?
#
loop_
_entity_poly.entity_id
_entity_poly.type
_entity_poly.pdbx_seq_one_letter_code
_entity_poly.pdbx_strand_id
1 'polypeptide(L)'
;MAASQHLTFDLFPEVRFTLAGRMWGLICWAVMALQLNTAGAENPTDMEAGVEPQPSCPAGWHQNGHRCFSFYPVWATWVSAESYCSQRGGNLASVHSPDQQVFIQDLVRKHTDQPVWIGGYNVAQECLWLWSDGSAFNDFHWEEKEPSNSGRGGSCMELHTGGGRSWNEASCEELRFYVCSTKTRSDVTAASSRKRKPQIELAAGLSVYDLLWESGERVAQETLYSAFLRGMYSRRLPPKSYIDFCHQEALYLTRVISMLEDLIRTVQGPEDIKLFLQGTHQLYQDSLKEYQNQVPQHLNLSSIQPSPAIRQYLQSFHDVVNEEPIYWVVSLLPRAMLRPYLAKHLPLGEQARPGSSPCLLPGLSLFPCPCYQLPTKWSGEDHADQQIGKTPTYKSLVEKYQAVIDINKAVNIFRVNMINEKALFTSSWFPTGDEEAVEDPNSLLLSVESGPDLTLRL
;
A
#
# COMPACT_ATOMS: atom_id res chain seq x y z
N MET A 1 57.14 -61.52 -10.55
CA MET A 1 56.61 -61.07 -11.86
C MET A 1 56.40 -59.56 -11.72
N ALA A 2 57.38 -58.72 -12.12
CA ALA A 2 57.41 -57.98 -13.40
C ALA A 2 56.14 -57.11 -13.58
N ALA A 3 56.13 -55.81 -13.91
CA ALA A 3 57.10 -54.75 -14.23
C ALA A 3 56.32 -53.38 -14.13
N SER A 4 56.96 -52.26 -13.76
CA SER A 4 57.21 -51.03 -14.56
C SER A 4 56.02 -50.52 -15.41
N GLN A 5 55.60 -49.24 -15.37
CA GLN A 5 56.34 -48.11 -15.95
C GLN A 5 55.98 -46.71 -15.37
N HIS A 6 57.04 -45.91 -15.19
CA HIS A 6 57.06 -44.45 -15.11
C HIS A 6 57.03 -43.83 -16.53
N LEU A 7 56.56 -42.59 -16.64
CA LEU A 7 57.14 -41.60 -17.57
C LEU A 7 56.97 -40.18 -17.00
N THR A 8 58.10 -39.60 -16.58
CA THR A 8 58.35 -38.19 -16.32
C THR A 8 58.80 -37.49 -17.61
N PHE A 9 58.60 -36.18 -17.70
CA PHE A 9 59.42 -35.29 -18.53
C PHE A 9 59.77 -34.06 -17.69
N ASP A 10 61.02 -34.04 -17.22
CA ASP A 10 61.72 -32.86 -16.69
C ASP A 10 62.61 -32.29 -17.79
N LEU A 11 62.70 -30.95 -17.87
CA LEU A 11 63.82 -30.23 -18.45
C LEU A 11 64.05 -28.95 -17.60
N PHE A 12 64.89 -29.09 -16.58
CA PHE A 12 65.65 -28.04 -15.86
C PHE A 12 66.88 -27.62 -16.71
N PRO A 13 67.74 -26.61 -16.38
CA PRO A 13 68.10 -26.10 -15.04
C PRO A 13 68.32 -24.54 -15.01
N GLU A 14 68.70 -23.79 -13.96
CA GLU A 14 69.72 -23.92 -12.90
C GLU A 14 69.49 -22.90 -11.73
N VAL A 15 69.80 -23.36 -10.51
CA VAL A 15 70.59 -22.71 -9.42
C VAL A 15 70.05 -21.39 -8.80
N ARG A 16 69.39 -21.42 -7.62
CA ARG A 16 69.88 -21.43 -6.21
C ARG A 16 70.88 -20.31 -5.81
N PHE A 17 70.50 -19.39 -4.91
CA PHE A 17 70.88 -19.37 -3.48
C PHE A 17 70.33 -18.13 -2.76
N THR A 18 70.26 -18.27 -1.44
CA THR A 18 69.56 -17.51 -0.42
C THR A 18 70.28 -16.27 0.12
N LEU A 19 69.48 -15.44 0.81
CA LEU A 19 69.77 -14.67 2.03
C LEU A 19 70.36 -13.26 1.95
N ALA A 20 69.63 -12.38 2.65
CA ALA A 20 70.07 -11.29 3.52
C ALA A 20 70.44 -9.93 2.91
N GLY A 21 69.91 -8.88 3.55
CA GLY A 21 70.70 -7.67 3.81
C GLY A 21 70.18 -6.39 3.17
N ARG A 22 69.61 -5.55 4.02
CA ARG A 22 69.26 -4.13 3.81
C ARG A 22 70.44 -3.27 3.33
N MET A 23 70.06 -2.10 2.79
CA MET A 23 70.75 -0.80 2.78
C MET A 23 71.61 -0.46 1.55
N TRP A 24 71.05 0.43 0.71
CA TRP A 24 71.55 1.76 0.29
C TRP A 24 70.66 2.17 -0.90
N GLY A 25 69.93 3.28 -0.87
CA GLY A 25 70.42 4.62 -0.59
C GLY A 25 70.89 5.24 -1.91
N LEU A 26 70.26 6.36 -2.30
CA LEU A 26 70.73 7.33 -3.29
C LEU A 26 70.38 7.09 -4.78
N ILE A 27 69.14 7.37 -5.16
CA ILE A 27 68.88 8.26 -6.31
C ILE A 27 67.87 9.31 -5.84
N CYS A 28 68.35 10.14 -4.92
CA CYS A 28 67.77 11.43 -4.58
C CYS A 28 68.30 12.44 -5.60
N TRP A 29 67.41 13.31 -6.09
CA TRP A 29 67.71 14.74 -6.23
C TRP A 29 68.84 15.15 -7.19
N ALA A 30 68.59 15.04 -8.50
CA ALA A 30 69.45 15.71 -9.48
C ALA A 30 68.74 16.25 -10.73
N VAL A 31 67.43 16.52 -10.68
CA VAL A 31 66.74 17.23 -11.79
C VAL A 31 65.68 18.22 -11.28
N MET A 32 65.91 18.87 -10.13
CA MET A 32 65.24 20.12 -9.79
C MET A 32 66.20 21.28 -9.98
N ALA A 33 65.73 22.26 -10.75
CA ALA A 33 66.28 23.60 -10.97
C ALA A 33 67.50 23.71 -11.91
N LEU A 34 67.22 24.00 -13.19
CA LEU A 34 67.69 25.25 -13.81
C LEU A 34 66.85 25.60 -15.05
N GLN A 35 66.06 26.69 -14.92
CA GLN A 35 65.90 27.83 -15.85
C GLN A 35 65.34 27.52 -17.27
N LEU A 36 64.36 28.21 -17.87
CA LEU A 36 63.62 29.46 -17.64
C LEU A 36 62.41 29.46 -18.59
N ASN A 37 61.35 30.18 -18.18
CA ASN A 37 60.27 30.76 -18.99
C ASN A 37 60.43 30.74 -20.53
N THR A 38 59.43 30.19 -21.22
CA THR A 38 58.67 30.95 -22.23
C THR A 38 57.22 30.45 -22.26
N ALA A 39 56.30 31.41 -22.26
CA ALA A 39 54.87 31.20 -22.41
C ALA A 39 54.53 30.74 -23.83
N GLY A 40 53.61 29.78 -23.94
CA GLY A 40 52.95 29.38 -25.16
C GLY A 40 51.69 28.61 -24.79
N ALA A 41 50.53 29.25 -24.91
CA ALA A 41 49.22 28.66 -24.65
C ALA A 41 48.81 27.82 -25.87
N GLU A 42 48.50 26.54 -25.65
CA GLU A 42 47.68 25.72 -26.56
C GLU A 42 47.03 24.57 -25.77
N ASN A 43 45.71 24.45 -25.88
CA ASN A 43 44.80 23.55 -25.15
C ASN A 43 45.03 22.05 -25.48
N PRO A 44 45.07 21.13 -24.49
CA PRO A 44 44.82 19.72 -24.72
C PRO A 44 43.33 19.40 -24.47
N THR A 45 42.69 18.87 -25.52
CA THR A 45 41.35 18.29 -25.53
C THR A 45 41.17 17.21 -24.45
N ASP A 46 40.10 17.33 -23.68
CA ASP A 46 39.62 16.35 -22.69
C ASP A 46 39.34 14.99 -23.35
N MET A 47 39.99 13.93 -22.85
CA MET A 47 39.48 12.57 -22.96
C MET A 47 38.51 12.34 -21.80
N GLU A 48 37.20 12.42 -22.07
CA GLU A 48 36.18 11.97 -21.12
C GLU A 48 36.35 10.46 -20.86
N ALA A 49 36.73 10.13 -19.63
CA ALA A 49 36.50 8.80 -19.07
C ALA A 49 34.98 8.58 -19.02
N GLY A 50 34.50 7.52 -19.68
CA GLY A 50 33.10 7.15 -19.66
C GLY A 50 32.62 6.92 -18.23
N VAL A 51 31.69 7.76 -17.77
CA VAL A 51 31.00 7.59 -16.49
C VAL A 51 30.11 6.36 -16.62
N GLU A 52 30.49 5.27 -15.95
CA GLU A 52 29.64 4.10 -15.78
C GLU A 52 28.35 4.52 -15.03
N PRO A 53 27.15 4.20 -15.54
CA PRO A 53 25.91 4.69 -14.94
C PRO A 53 25.76 4.13 -13.53
N GLN A 54 25.69 5.05 -12.56
CA GLN A 54 25.58 4.71 -11.14
C GLN A 54 24.27 3.95 -10.89
N PRO A 55 24.31 2.79 -10.20
CA PRO A 55 23.13 2.02 -9.97
C PRO A 55 22.15 2.78 -9.07
N SER A 56 20.99 3.14 -9.61
CA SER A 56 20.02 4.02 -8.96
C SER A 56 18.73 3.28 -8.58
N CYS A 57 18.04 3.80 -7.57
CA CYS A 57 16.75 3.28 -7.13
C CYS A 57 15.59 3.83 -7.97
N PRO A 58 14.51 3.06 -8.16
CA PRO A 58 13.30 3.58 -8.81
C PRO A 58 12.75 4.80 -8.06
N ALA A 59 11.99 5.66 -8.77
CA ALA A 59 11.34 6.81 -8.15
C ALA A 59 10.46 6.38 -6.95
N GLY A 60 10.58 7.09 -5.82
CA GLY A 60 9.90 6.77 -4.57
C GLY A 60 10.61 5.74 -3.68
N TRP A 61 11.71 5.13 -4.13
CA TRP A 61 12.49 4.18 -3.35
C TRP A 61 13.73 4.83 -2.75
N HIS A 62 14.11 4.40 -1.55
CA HIS A 62 15.25 4.91 -0.79
C HIS A 62 16.42 3.92 -0.83
N GLN A 63 17.59 4.40 -1.25
CA GLN A 63 18.78 3.58 -1.40
C GLN A 63 19.51 3.35 -0.07
N ASN A 64 19.91 2.11 0.19
CA ASN A 64 20.89 1.76 1.21
C ASN A 64 21.81 0.65 0.65
N GLY A 65 23.07 1.01 0.36
CA GLY A 65 24.01 0.15 -0.37
C GLY A 65 23.50 -0.20 -1.78
N HIS A 66 23.50 -1.48 -2.11
CA HIS A 66 23.03 -2.02 -3.41
C HIS A 66 21.55 -2.45 -3.38
N ARG A 67 20.79 -1.96 -2.40
CA ARG A 67 19.35 -2.24 -2.26
C ARG A 67 18.55 -0.95 -2.17
N CYS A 68 17.31 -1.05 -2.60
CA CYS A 68 16.31 0.01 -2.57
C CYS A 68 15.17 -0.45 -1.67
N PHE A 69 14.64 0.44 -0.83
CA PHE A 69 13.55 0.15 0.10
C PHE A 69 12.41 1.16 -0.07
N SER A 70 11.17 0.72 0.08
CA SER A 70 9.99 1.60 0.07
C SER A 70 9.00 1.14 1.12
N PHE A 71 8.49 2.09 1.91
CA PHE A 71 7.44 1.87 2.89
C PHE A 71 6.07 2.02 2.24
N TYR A 72 5.11 1.17 2.64
CA TYR A 72 3.75 1.15 2.11
C TYR A 72 2.74 1.27 3.25
N PRO A 73 2.09 2.44 3.43
CA PRO A 73 1.01 2.63 4.40
C PRO A 73 -0.32 2.06 3.87
N VAL A 74 -0.31 0.78 3.48
CA VAL A 74 -1.51 0.05 3.03
C VAL A 74 -1.65 -1.21 3.86
N TRP A 75 -2.82 -1.41 4.47
CA TRP A 75 -3.09 -2.56 5.32
C TRP A 75 -3.17 -3.84 4.49
N ALA A 76 -2.22 -4.75 4.72
CA ALA A 76 -2.13 -6.01 4.00
C ALA A 76 -1.76 -7.17 4.93
N THR A 77 -2.22 -8.38 4.57
CA THR A 77 -1.63 -9.61 5.12
C THR A 77 -0.22 -9.74 4.58
N TRP A 78 0.61 -10.56 5.24
CA TRP A 78 1.99 -10.76 4.79
C TRP A 78 2.03 -11.27 3.34
N VAL A 79 1.16 -12.23 3.00
CA VAL A 79 1.07 -12.81 1.64
C VAL A 79 0.66 -11.76 0.60
N SER A 80 -0.33 -10.92 0.90
CA SER A 80 -0.76 -9.87 -0.03
C SER A 80 0.31 -8.80 -0.20
N ALA A 81 1.04 -8.45 0.86
CA ALA A 81 2.15 -7.52 0.81
C ALA A 81 3.32 -8.06 -0.03
N GLU A 82 3.69 -9.33 0.17
CA GLU A 82 4.72 -10.01 -0.64
C GLU A 82 4.34 -10.04 -2.12
N SER A 83 3.08 -10.41 -2.43
CA SER A 83 2.58 -10.39 -3.80
C SER A 83 2.69 -9.01 -4.44
N TYR A 84 2.35 -7.95 -3.69
CA TYR A 84 2.47 -6.57 -4.20
C TYR A 84 3.93 -6.17 -4.46
N CYS A 85 4.85 -6.48 -3.53
CA CYS A 85 6.27 -6.23 -3.72
C CYS A 85 6.84 -7.00 -4.92
N SER A 86 6.47 -8.28 -5.06
CA SER A 86 6.84 -9.16 -6.18
C SER A 86 6.42 -8.61 -7.53
N GLN A 87 5.17 -8.13 -7.66
CA GLN A 87 4.67 -7.52 -8.90
C GLN A 87 5.44 -6.25 -9.30
N ARG A 88 6.13 -5.60 -8.35
CA ARG A 88 6.98 -4.42 -8.59
C ARG A 88 8.47 -4.75 -8.77
N GLY A 89 8.81 -6.03 -8.93
CA GLY A 89 10.18 -6.49 -9.16
C GLY A 89 11.05 -6.46 -7.89
N GLY A 90 10.44 -6.63 -6.73
CA GLY A 90 11.11 -6.76 -5.44
C GLY A 90 10.45 -7.85 -4.60
N ASN A 91 10.65 -7.80 -3.29
CA ASN A 91 9.99 -8.66 -2.30
C ASN A 91 9.74 -7.83 -1.04
N LEU A 92 9.05 -8.37 -0.05
CA LEU A 92 9.12 -7.81 1.30
C LEU A 92 10.58 -7.69 1.75
N ALA A 93 10.86 -6.67 2.56
CA ALA A 93 12.22 -6.32 2.89
C ALA A 93 12.96 -7.43 3.65
N SER A 94 14.11 -7.84 3.14
CA SER A 94 15.07 -8.65 3.87
C SER A 94 16.18 -7.77 4.45
N VAL A 95 16.72 -8.19 5.59
CA VAL A 95 17.75 -7.45 6.33
C VAL A 95 19.02 -8.27 6.42
N HIS A 96 20.14 -7.70 5.98
CA HIS A 96 21.44 -8.37 5.91
C HIS A 96 22.56 -7.69 6.68
N SER A 97 22.30 -6.51 7.26
CA SER A 97 23.26 -5.80 8.10
C SER A 97 22.58 -4.95 9.17
N PRO A 98 23.27 -4.65 10.27
CA PRO A 98 22.80 -3.68 11.27
C PRO A 98 22.48 -2.30 10.68
N ASP A 99 23.24 -1.88 9.67
CA ASP A 99 22.99 -0.61 8.97
C ASP A 99 21.66 -0.62 8.21
N GLN A 100 21.33 -1.75 7.56
CA GLN A 100 20.02 -1.92 6.90
C GLN A 100 18.89 -1.96 7.92
N GLN A 101 19.10 -2.61 9.06
CA GLN A 101 18.14 -2.67 10.15
C GLN A 101 17.77 -1.26 10.64
N VAL A 102 18.77 -0.44 10.97
CA VAL A 102 18.56 0.95 11.42
C VAL A 102 17.92 1.78 10.30
N PHE A 103 18.38 1.62 9.06
CA PHE A 103 17.82 2.35 7.92
C PHE A 103 16.34 2.07 7.69
N ILE A 104 15.91 0.80 7.74
CA ILE A 104 14.49 0.43 7.58
C ILE A 104 13.67 0.95 8.76
N GLN A 105 14.17 0.84 9.99
CA GLN A 105 13.47 1.41 11.14
C GLN A 105 13.30 2.93 11.01
N ASP A 106 14.33 3.65 10.58
CA ASP A 106 14.26 5.11 10.36
C ASP A 106 13.35 5.47 9.19
N LEU A 107 13.29 4.64 8.15
CA LEU A 107 12.32 4.79 7.07
C LEU A 107 10.89 4.67 7.62
N VAL A 108 10.60 3.66 8.43
CA VAL A 108 9.27 3.42 9.01
C VAL A 108 8.89 4.51 10.03
N ARG A 109 9.78 4.90 10.93
CA ARG A 109 9.54 5.93 11.99
C ARG A 109 9.13 7.29 11.43
N LYS A 110 9.51 7.62 10.19
CA LYS A 110 9.06 8.85 9.52
C LYS A 110 7.56 8.86 9.26
N HIS A 111 6.94 7.68 9.22
CA HIS A 111 5.53 7.49 8.94
C HIS A 111 4.79 7.04 10.19
N THR A 112 5.20 5.93 10.81
CA THR A 112 4.46 5.26 11.87
C THR A 112 5.38 4.64 12.93
N ASP A 113 4.85 4.52 14.15
CA ASP A 113 5.47 3.75 15.24
C ASP A 113 4.87 2.34 15.37
N GLN A 114 3.93 1.98 14.48
CA GLN A 114 3.30 0.66 14.49
C GLN A 114 4.22 -0.40 13.88
N PRO A 115 4.10 -1.68 14.29
CA PRO A 115 4.90 -2.76 13.72
C PRO A 115 4.49 -3.05 12.27
N VAL A 116 5.47 -3.28 11.42
CA VAL A 116 5.28 -3.45 9.96
C VAL A 116 5.78 -4.81 9.47
N TRP A 117 5.25 -5.32 8.37
CA TRP A 117 5.77 -6.55 7.76
C TRP A 117 7.13 -6.35 7.10
N ILE A 118 8.00 -7.33 7.31
CA ILE A 118 9.23 -7.57 6.55
C ILE A 118 9.24 -9.03 6.04
N GLY A 119 10.17 -9.37 5.16
CA GLY A 119 10.10 -10.60 4.34
C GLY A 119 10.41 -11.90 5.06
N GLY A 120 10.53 -11.89 6.38
CA GLY A 120 10.81 -13.08 7.16
C GLY A 120 9.55 -13.93 7.33
N TYR A 121 9.66 -15.24 7.15
CA TYR A 121 8.58 -16.19 7.42
C TYR A 121 9.13 -17.51 7.97
N ASN A 122 8.33 -18.19 8.79
CA ASN A 122 8.70 -19.45 9.43
C ASN A 122 8.14 -20.65 8.65
N VAL A 123 9.03 -21.49 8.11
CA VAL A 123 8.65 -22.75 7.45
C VAL A 123 8.32 -23.79 8.51
N ALA A 124 7.15 -24.42 8.37
CA ALA A 124 6.48 -25.33 9.30
C ALA A 124 7.37 -26.15 10.27
N GLN A 125 6.91 -26.24 11.53
CA GLN A 125 7.34 -27.09 12.67
C GLN A 125 8.83 -27.06 13.11
N GLU A 126 9.77 -26.60 12.30
CA GLU A 126 11.21 -26.65 12.62
C GLU A 126 11.80 -25.33 13.12
N CYS A 127 10.98 -24.30 13.35
CA CYS A 127 11.43 -22.96 13.76
C CYS A 127 12.46 -22.36 12.78
N LEU A 128 12.35 -22.71 11.50
CA LEU A 128 13.27 -22.28 10.46
C LEU A 128 12.73 -21.02 9.79
N TRP A 129 13.47 -19.92 9.92
CA TRP A 129 13.15 -18.65 9.30
C TRP A 129 13.88 -18.46 7.97
N LEU A 130 13.14 -17.98 6.98
CA LEU A 130 13.65 -17.68 5.64
C LEU A 130 13.21 -16.28 5.22
N TRP A 131 13.99 -15.66 4.34
CA TRP A 131 13.59 -14.45 3.62
C TRP A 131 12.80 -14.82 2.36
N SER A 132 11.72 -14.08 2.08
CA SER A 132 10.89 -14.28 0.88
C SER A 132 11.62 -14.00 -0.43
N ASP A 133 12.68 -13.19 -0.40
CA ASP A 133 13.56 -12.94 -1.56
C ASP A 133 14.58 -14.08 -1.83
N GLY A 134 14.54 -15.16 -1.04
CA GLY A 134 15.42 -16.32 -1.17
C GLY A 134 16.87 -16.08 -0.76
N SER A 135 17.19 -14.92 -0.19
CA SER A 135 18.52 -14.62 0.33
C SER A 135 18.82 -15.41 1.62
N ALA A 136 20.10 -15.56 1.92
CA ALA A 136 20.53 -16.26 3.13
C ALA A 136 20.00 -15.54 4.39
N PHE A 137 19.38 -16.33 5.27
CA PHE A 137 18.87 -15.84 6.54
C PHE A 137 20.00 -15.78 7.58
N ASN A 138 20.09 -14.66 8.31
CA ASN A 138 21.07 -14.49 9.38
C ASN A 138 20.38 -13.95 10.65
N ASP A 139 20.58 -14.63 11.78
CA ASP A 139 19.86 -14.44 13.05
C ASP A 139 20.30 -13.23 13.91
N PHE A 140 20.55 -12.05 13.32
CA PHE A 140 21.22 -10.97 14.06
C PHE A 140 20.30 -10.04 14.88
N HIS A 141 18.99 -9.98 14.63
CA HIS A 141 18.14 -8.85 15.10
C HIS A 141 16.80 -9.22 15.77
N TRP A 142 16.58 -10.49 16.12
CA TRP A 142 15.40 -10.95 16.88
C TRP A 142 15.26 -10.30 18.25
N GLU A 143 14.05 -9.87 18.64
CA GLU A 143 13.72 -9.39 19.99
C GLU A 143 14.21 -10.32 21.10
N GLU A 144 14.48 -9.77 22.29
CA GLU A 144 14.88 -10.62 23.40
C GLU A 144 13.74 -11.59 23.75
N LYS A 145 14.02 -12.90 23.64
CA LYS A 145 13.07 -14.03 23.73
C LYS A 145 12.25 -14.30 22.46
N GLU A 146 12.58 -13.65 21.35
CA GLU A 146 12.11 -14.01 20.01
C GLU A 146 13.21 -14.73 19.20
N PRO A 147 12.85 -15.57 18.22
CA PRO A 147 11.49 -16.07 18.01
C PRO A 147 11.06 -16.93 19.22
N SER A 148 9.86 -16.67 19.74
CA SER A 148 9.33 -17.36 20.94
C SER A 148 9.12 -18.85 20.68
N ASN A 149 9.23 -19.28 19.42
CA ASN A 149 9.15 -20.65 18.97
C ASN A 149 7.92 -21.31 19.59
N SER A 150 6.76 -20.66 19.44
CA SER A 150 5.48 -21.10 20.01
C SER A 150 5.03 -22.50 19.54
N GLY A 151 5.84 -23.18 18.72
CA GLY A 151 5.62 -24.52 18.19
C GLY A 151 4.58 -24.56 17.08
N ARG A 152 4.06 -23.41 16.66
CA ARG A 152 3.10 -23.29 15.57
C ARG A 152 3.83 -22.70 14.37
N GLY A 153 4.38 -23.55 13.51
CA GLY A 153 4.86 -23.06 12.21
C GLY A 153 3.76 -22.30 11.45
N GLY A 154 4.15 -21.45 10.49
CA GLY A 154 3.19 -20.61 9.74
C GLY A 154 3.05 -19.18 10.26
N SER A 155 4.08 -18.65 10.93
CA SER A 155 4.13 -17.26 11.38
C SER A 155 5.02 -16.40 10.48
N CYS A 156 4.76 -15.10 10.50
CA CYS A 156 5.41 -14.10 9.66
C CYS A 156 6.12 -13.04 10.52
N MET A 157 7.15 -12.41 9.96
CA MET A 157 8.03 -11.50 10.69
C MET A 157 7.53 -10.06 10.62
N GLU A 158 7.26 -9.48 11.78
CA GLU A 158 7.05 -8.04 11.92
C GLU A 158 8.31 -7.33 12.44
N LEU A 159 8.43 -6.06 12.09
CA LEU A 159 9.49 -5.16 12.52
C LEU A 159 8.91 -4.06 13.42
N HIS A 160 9.42 -3.95 14.64
CA HIS A 160 9.18 -2.84 15.56
C HIS A 160 10.19 -1.70 15.36
N THR A 161 9.75 -0.47 15.61
CA THR A 161 10.61 0.72 15.55
C THR A 161 11.10 1.19 16.93
N GLY A 162 10.79 0.49 18.01
CA GLY A 162 11.14 0.89 19.39
C GLY A 162 12.63 0.85 19.80
N GLY A 163 13.53 0.46 18.89
CA GLY A 163 14.99 0.39 19.12
C GLY A 163 15.47 -0.99 19.59
N GLY A 164 16.76 -1.29 19.41
CA GLY A 164 17.38 -2.57 19.80
C GLY A 164 17.10 -3.74 18.83
N ARG A 165 16.94 -4.93 19.42
CA ARG A 165 16.36 -6.10 18.74
C ARG A 165 14.88 -5.81 18.48
N SER A 166 14.35 -6.15 17.30
CA SER A 166 13.05 -5.59 16.89
C SER A 166 12.25 -6.47 15.93
N TRP A 167 12.69 -7.69 15.68
CA TRP A 167 11.88 -8.65 14.92
C TRP A 167 11.05 -9.48 15.88
N ASN A 168 9.77 -9.63 15.56
CA ASN A 168 8.83 -10.42 16.33
C ASN A 168 8.01 -11.34 15.41
N GLU A 169 7.47 -12.40 16.00
CA GLU A 169 6.56 -13.33 15.35
C GLU A 169 5.11 -12.81 15.41
N ALA A 170 4.42 -12.77 14.27
CA ALA A 170 3.01 -12.45 14.21
C ALA A 170 2.26 -13.36 13.23
N SER A 171 0.93 -13.47 13.42
CA SER A 171 0.07 -14.22 12.51
C SER A 171 0.08 -13.59 11.12
N CYS A 172 0.37 -14.38 10.09
CA CYS A 172 0.44 -13.90 8.70
C CYS A 172 -0.88 -13.30 8.18
N GLU A 173 -2.01 -13.64 8.83
CA GLU A 173 -3.36 -13.13 8.51
C GLU A 173 -3.65 -11.74 9.09
N GLU A 174 -2.79 -11.23 9.98
CA GLU A 174 -2.92 -9.88 10.49
C GLU A 174 -2.64 -8.84 9.41
N LEU A 175 -3.36 -7.72 9.49
CA LEU A 175 -3.14 -6.60 8.60
C LEU A 175 -2.12 -5.64 9.19
N ARG A 176 -1.05 -5.36 8.44
CA ARG A 176 -0.02 -4.38 8.78
C ARG A 176 0.39 -3.58 7.55
N PHE A 177 0.99 -2.42 7.79
CA PHE A 177 1.83 -1.76 6.80
C PHE A 177 3.11 -2.56 6.62
N TYR A 178 3.89 -2.25 5.58
CA TYR A 178 5.00 -3.11 5.20
C TYR A 178 6.08 -2.35 4.43
N VAL A 179 7.25 -2.99 4.31
CA VAL A 179 8.37 -2.45 3.55
C VAL A 179 8.72 -3.42 2.44
N CYS A 180 8.78 -2.94 1.20
CA CYS A 180 9.36 -3.71 0.10
C CYS A 180 10.84 -3.38 -0.05
N SER A 181 11.60 -4.32 -0.63
CA SER A 181 12.97 -4.12 -1.06
C SER A 181 13.22 -4.66 -2.48
N THR A 182 14.14 -4.05 -3.21
CA THR A 182 14.64 -4.56 -4.49
C THR A 182 16.14 -4.23 -4.64
N LYS A 183 16.82 -4.83 -5.63
CA LYS A 183 18.23 -4.53 -5.93
C LYS A 183 18.33 -3.22 -6.70
N THR A 184 19.43 -2.49 -6.53
CA THR A 184 19.71 -1.30 -7.37
C THR A 184 19.87 -1.74 -8.83
N ARG A 185 19.31 -0.98 -9.77
CA ARG A 185 19.44 -1.29 -11.20
C ARG A 185 20.81 -0.82 -11.68
N SER A 186 21.64 -1.72 -12.19
CA SER A 186 22.73 -1.34 -13.08
C SER A 186 22.10 -1.09 -14.45
N ASP A 187 22.16 0.15 -14.95
CA ASP A 187 21.52 0.50 -16.22
C ASP A 187 22.19 -0.22 -17.39
N VAL A 188 21.70 -1.43 -17.69
CA VAL A 188 21.84 -2.07 -19.00
C VAL A 188 20.43 -2.29 -19.53
N THR A 189 20.00 -1.30 -20.32
CA THR A 189 18.82 -1.27 -21.18
C THR A 189 17.45 -1.42 -20.51
N ALA A 190 16.83 -0.28 -20.19
CA ALA A 190 15.39 -0.14 -20.30
C ALA A 190 15.02 1.30 -20.67
N ALA A 191 15.24 1.65 -21.95
CA ALA A 191 14.49 2.74 -22.55
C ALA A 191 13.02 2.28 -22.65
N SER A 192 12.24 2.51 -21.59
CA SER A 192 10.79 2.48 -21.69
C SER A 192 10.38 3.67 -22.54
N SER A 193 10.21 3.42 -23.83
CA SER A 193 9.52 4.33 -24.72
C SER A 193 8.12 4.56 -24.15
N ARG A 194 7.93 5.71 -23.48
CA ARG A 194 6.59 6.23 -23.17
C ARG A 194 5.90 6.51 -24.49
N LYS A 195 5.27 5.49 -25.09
CA LYS A 195 4.21 5.74 -26.05
C LYS A 195 3.16 6.53 -25.28
N ARG A 196 2.90 7.78 -25.71
CA ARG A 196 1.72 8.53 -25.23
C ARG A 196 0.53 7.61 -25.46
N LYS A 197 -0.05 7.08 -24.39
CA LYS A 197 -1.37 6.44 -24.46
C LYS A 197 -2.30 7.50 -25.06
N PRO A 198 -3.18 7.13 -26.02
CA PRO A 198 -4.16 8.07 -26.54
C PRO A 198 -4.96 8.61 -25.36
N GLN A 199 -4.84 9.92 -25.13
CA GLN A 199 -5.58 10.60 -24.09
C GLN A 199 -7.02 10.73 -24.61
N ILE A 200 -7.97 10.12 -23.91
CA ILE A 200 -9.39 10.28 -24.22
C ILE A 200 -9.73 11.74 -23.88
N GLU A 201 -10.13 12.52 -24.87
CA GLU A 201 -10.67 13.87 -24.63
C GLU A 201 -12.15 13.73 -24.27
N LEU A 202 -12.56 14.25 -23.11
CA LEU A 202 -13.98 14.31 -22.74
C LEU A 202 -14.73 15.20 -23.73
N ALA A 203 -15.93 14.77 -24.14
CA ALA A 203 -16.82 15.61 -24.92
C ALA A 203 -17.18 16.89 -24.14
N ALA A 204 -17.41 18.00 -24.87
CA ALA A 204 -17.72 19.28 -24.26
C ALA A 204 -18.97 19.18 -23.35
N GLY A 205 -18.80 19.56 -22.08
CA GLY A 205 -19.87 19.54 -21.08
C GLY A 205 -19.92 18.31 -20.18
N LEU A 206 -19.09 17.28 -20.42
CA LEU A 206 -18.91 16.16 -19.50
C LEU A 206 -17.75 16.44 -18.54
N SER A 207 -17.97 16.22 -17.25
CA SER A 207 -16.90 16.24 -16.25
C SER A 207 -16.42 14.82 -15.95
N VAL A 208 -15.14 14.68 -15.56
CA VAL A 208 -14.63 13.38 -15.07
C VAL A 208 -15.45 12.90 -13.86
N TYR A 209 -15.91 13.83 -13.01
CA TYR A 209 -16.74 13.50 -11.86
C TYR A 209 -18.05 12.79 -12.24
N ASP A 210 -18.76 13.31 -13.26
CA ASP A 210 -20.01 12.72 -13.72
C ASP A 210 -19.76 11.36 -14.41
N LEU A 211 -18.70 11.26 -15.21
CA LEU A 211 -18.27 10.01 -15.83
C LEU A 211 -17.96 8.91 -14.79
N LEU A 212 -17.29 9.28 -13.69
CA LEU A 212 -17.02 8.33 -12.60
C LEU A 212 -18.33 7.79 -12.03
N TRP A 213 -19.29 8.67 -11.70
CA TRP A 213 -20.60 8.24 -11.20
C TRP A 213 -21.33 7.31 -12.17
N GLU A 214 -21.42 7.69 -13.45
CA GLU A 214 -22.06 6.86 -14.49
C GLU A 214 -21.43 5.46 -14.58
N SER A 215 -20.10 5.37 -14.42
CA SER A 215 -19.38 4.09 -14.44
C SER A 215 -19.70 3.16 -13.27
N GLY A 216 -20.19 3.71 -12.15
CA GLY A 216 -20.53 2.98 -10.92
C GLY A 216 -22.03 2.91 -10.61
N GLU A 217 -22.89 3.61 -11.35
CA GLU A 217 -24.32 3.72 -11.05
C GLU A 217 -25.01 2.34 -10.94
N ARG A 218 -24.65 1.41 -11.84
CA ARG A 218 -25.17 0.03 -11.78
C ARG A 218 -24.84 -0.64 -10.45
N VAL A 219 -23.63 -0.45 -9.92
CA VAL A 219 -23.22 -1.00 -8.62
C VAL A 219 -24.03 -0.35 -7.50
N ALA A 220 -24.34 0.94 -7.60
CA ALA A 220 -25.18 1.65 -6.64
C ALA A 220 -26.62 1.08 -6.63
N GLN A 221 -27.21 0.84 -7.80
CA GLN A 221 -28.53 0.21 -7.92
C GLN A 221 -28.54 -1.20 -7.33
N GLU A 222 -27.54 -2.03 -7.66
CA GLU A 222 -27.42 -3.38 -7.09
C GLU A 222 -27.24 -3.34 -5.56
N THR A 223 -26.54 -2.33 -5.03
CA THR A 223 -26.41 -2.13 -3.58
C THR A 223 -27.76 -1.79 -2.95
N LEU A 224 -28.52 -0.87 -3.54
CA LEU A 224 -29.85 -0.45 -3.08
C LEU A 224 -30.81 -1.64 -2.91
N TYR A 225 -30.75 -2.60 -3.83
CA TYR A 225 -31.59 -3.81 -3.82
C TYR A 225 -30.96 -5.01 -3.10
N SER A 226 -29.82 -4.84 -2.44
CA SER A 226 -29.18 -5.90 -1.67
C SER A 226 -30.10 -6.48 -0.58
N ALA A 227 -29.95 -7.76 -0.27
CA ALA A 227 -30.72 -8.42 0.79
C ALA A 227 -30.58 -7.71 2.15
N PHE A 228 -29.39 -7.18 2.44
CA PHE A 228 -29.13 -6.44 3.67
C PHE A 228 -29.94 -5.15 3.76
N LEU A 229 -29.90 -4.28 2.74
CA LEU A 229 -30.69 -3.04 2.75
C LEU A 229 -32.19 -3.33 2.69
N ARG A 230 -32.60 -4.36 1.92
CA ARG A 230 -33.98 -4.85 1.91
C ARG A 230 -34.46 -5.28 3.29
N GLY A 231 -33.67 -6.11 3.97
CA GLY A 231 -33.94 -6.54 5.34
C GLY A 231 -33.99 -5.36 6.31
N MET A 232 -33.09 -4.38 6.16
CA MET A 232 -33.03 -3.20 7.02
C MET A 232 -34.33 -2.38 6.91
N TYR A 233 -34.70 -1.94 5.70
CA TYR A 233 -35.89 -1.10 5.55
C TYR A 233 -37.19 -1.87 5.78
N SER A 234 -37.22 -3.18 5.51
CA SER A 234 -38.39 -4.02 5.82
C SER A 234 -38.50 -4.38 7.30
N ARG A 235 -37.56 -3.95 8.14
CA ARG A 235 -37.44 -4.31 9.57
C ARG A 235 -37.36 -5.83 9.81
N ARG A 236 -36.74 -6.56 8.89
CA ARG A 236 -36.53 -8.01 8.96
C ARG A 236 -35.06 -8.41 9.08
N LEU A 237 -34.15 -7.43 9.13
CA LEU A 237 -32.72 -7.68 9.29
C LEU A 237 -32.44 -8.28 10.67
N PRO A 238 -31.76 -9.44 10.78
CA PRO A 238 -31.30 -9.96 12.05
C PRO A 238 -30.42 -8.94 12.77
N PRO A 239 -30.59 -8.75 14.08
CA PRO A 239 -29.74 -7.84 14.86
C PRO A 239 -28.25 -8.15 14.74
N LYS A 240 -27.88 -9.44 14.64
CA LYS A 240 -26.49 -9.87 14.46
C LYS A 240 -25.89 -9.34 13.15
N SER A 241 -26.59 -9.46 12.03
CA SER A 241 -26.10 -8.99 10.72
C SER A 241 -25.87 -7.47 10.72
N TYR A 242 -26.73 -6.72 11.41
CA TYR A 242 -26.56 -5.28 11.59
C TYR A 242 -25.35 -4.93 12.48
N ILE A 243 -25.17 -5.64 13.60
CA ILE A 243 -24.03 -5.46 14.50
C ILE A 243 -22.71 -5.78 13.77
N ASP A 244 -22.66 -6.91 13.05
CA ASP A 244 -21.49 -7.33 12.27
C ASP A 244 -21.12 -6.27 11.22
N PHE A 245 -22.10 -5.73 10.51
CA PHE A 245 -21.91 -4.63 9.57
C PHE A 245 -21.29 -3.40 10.25
N CYS A 246 -21.85 -2.95 11.37
CA CYS A 246 -21.35 -1.79 12.09
C CYS A 246 -19.91 -1.99 12.59
N HIS A 247 -19.58 -3.20 13.04
CA HIS A 247 -18.20 -3.55 13.43
C HIS A 247 -17.24 -3.48 12.24
N GLN A 248 -17.60 -4.05 11.10
CA GLN A 248 -16.77 -4.00 9.89
C GLN A 248 -16.60 -2.56 9.38
N GLU A 249 -17.64 -1.72 9.46
CA GLU A 249 -17.55 -0.30 9.12
C GLU A 249 -16.59 0.45 10.06
N ALA A 250 -16.64 0.19 11.36
CA ALA A 250 -15.71 0.80 12.31
C ALA A 250 -14.26 0.36 12.07
N LEU A 251 -14.05 -0.91 11.69
CA LEU A 251 -12.74 -1.42 11.28
C LEU A 251 -12.24 -0.70 10.03
N TYR A 252 -13.08 -0.55 9.00
CA TYR A 252 -12.74 0.22 7.80
C TYR A 252 -12.30 1.64 8.17
N LEU A 253 -13.12 2.37 8.93
CA LEU A 253 -12.82 3.74 9.33
C LEU A 253 -11.50 3.82 10.10
N THR A 254 -11.31 2.97 11.11
CA THR A 254 -10.07 2.93 11.91
C THR A 254 -8.85 2.77 11.01
N ARG A 255 -8.91 1.84 10.06
CA ARG A 255 -7.78 1.52 9.17
C ARG A 255 -7.52 2.62 8.15
N VAL A 256 -8.56 3.19 7.55
CA VAL A 256 -8.43 4.29 6.58
C VAL A 256 -7.98 5.59 7.24
N ILE A 257 -8.41 5.87 8.48
CA ILE A 257 -7.89 6.98 9.27
C ILE A 257 -6.37 6.88 9.41
N SER A 258 -5.83 5.71 9.78
CA SER A 258 -4.38 5.51 9.87
C SER A 258 -3.67 5.71 8.53
N MET A 259 -4.23 5.19 7.43
CA MET A 259 -3.65 5.40 6.09
C MET A 259 -3.64 6.89 5.69
N LEU A 260 -4.74 7.60 5.99
CA LEU A 260 -4.84 9.04 5.74
C LEU A 260 -3.87 9.83 6.59
N GLU A 261 -3.67 9.45 7.86
CA GLU A 261 -2.69 10.09 8.74
C GLU A 261 -1.27 10.00 8.17
N ASP A 262 -0.85 8.82 7.72
CA ASP A 262 0.45 8.60 7.07
C ASP A 262 0.58 9.36 5.75
N LEU A 263 -0.47 9.35 4.93
CA LEU A 263 -0.52 10.08 3.68
C LEU A 263 -0.39 11.59 3.94
N ILE A 264 -1.17 12.17 4.84
CA ILE A 264 -1.17 13.62 5.13
C ILE A 264 0.20 14.11 5.60
N ARG A 265 0.95 13.29 6.34
CA ARG A 265 2.31 13.61 6.80
C ARG A 265 3.32 13.69 5.65
N THR A 266 3.12 12.92 4.59
CA THR A 266 4.15 12.67 3.57
C THR A 266 3.77 13.11 2.16
N VAL A 267 2.49 13.42 1.94
CA VAL A 267 1.94 13.82 0.65
C VAL A 267 2.63 15.10 0.16
N GLN A 268 3.20 15.01 -1.03
CA GLN A 268 3.69 16.15 -1.79
C GLN A 268 2.64 16.46 -2.86
N GLY A 269 2.07 17.66 -2.84
CA GLY A 269 1.02 18.01 -3.80
C GLY A 269 0.36 19.35 -3.52
N PRO A 270 -0.71 19.66 -4.29
CA PRO A 270 -1.49 20.87 -4.12
C PRO A 270 -2.10 21.01 -2.72
N GLU A 271 -2.04 22.23 -2.16
CA GLU A 271 -2.49 22.51 -0.78
C GLU A 271 -4.00 22.26 -0.60
N ASP A 272 -4.80 22.49 -1.63
CA ASP A 272 -6.25 22.23 -1.61
C ASP A 272 -6.56 20.72 -1.50
N ILE A 273 -5.82 19.85 -2.19
CA ILE A 273 -5.94 18.40 -2.01
C ILE A 273 -5.53 18.00 -0.59
N LYS A 274 -4.45 18.59 -0.05
CA LYS A 274 -4.02 18.31 1.33
C LYS A 274 -5.08 18.73 2.36
N LEU A 275 -5.63 19.94 2.24
CA LEU A 275 -6.71 20.44 3.10
C LEU A 275 -7.95 19.54 3.01
N PHE A 276 -8.28 19.06 1.80
CA PHE A 276 -9.38 18.13 1.59
C PHE A 276 -9.16 16.78 2.28
N LEU A 277 -7.97 16.19 2.15
CA LEU A 277 -7.62 14.94 2.83
C LEU A 277 -7.64 15.11 4.35
N GLN A 278 -7.18 16.24 4.88
CA GLN A 278 -7.28 16.58 6.30
C GLN A 278 -8.74 16.68 6.78
N GLY A 279 -9.61 17.35 6.01
CA GLY A 279 -11.04 17.41 6.28
C GLY A 279 -11.69 16.02 6.27
N THR A 280 -11.33 15.18 5.30
CA THR A 280 -11.82 13.79 5.20
C THR A 280 -11.34 12.93 6.37
N HIS A 281 -10.08 13.08 6.77
CA HIS A 281 -9.52 12.41 7.94
C HIS A 281 -10.29 12.79 9.22
N GLN A 282 -10.51 14.09 9.46
CA GLN A 282 -11.29 14.56 10.61
C GLN A 282 -12.72 14.03 10.58
N LEU A 283 -13.36 14.06 9.41
CA LEU A 283 -14.71 13.52 9.21
C LEU A 283 -14.79 12.03 9.61
N TYR A 284 -13.80 11.23 9.24
CA TYR A 284 -13.77 9.81 9.54
C TYR A 284 -13.53 9.59 11.04
N GLN A 285 -12.65 10.38 11.67
CA GLN A 285 -12.43 10.35 13.11
C GLN A 285 -13.72 10.68 13.89
N ASP A 286 -14.44 11.72 13.50
CA ASP A 286 -15.70 12.11 14.13
C ASP A 286 -16.75 11.00 14.00
N SER A 287 -16.83 10.38 12.81
CA SER A 287 -17.76 9.27 12.55
C SER A 287 -17.42 8.02 13.37
N LEU A 288 -16.13 7.71 13.54
CA LEU A 288 -15.67 6.61 14.38
C LEU A 288 -15.96 6.87 15.87
N LYS A 289 -15.73 8.10 16.34
CA LYS A 289 -16.01 8.49 17.73
C LYS A 289 -17.51 8.42 18.05
N GLU A 290 -18.34 8.85 17.12
CA GLU A 290 -19.79 8.74 17.23
C GLU A 290 -20.25 7.29 17.37
N TYR A 291 -19.67 6.40 16.57
CA TYR A 291 -19.89 4.96 16.70
C TYR A 291 -19.45 4.41 18.06
N GLN A 292 -18.23 4.73 18.50
CA GLN A 292 -17.70 4.28 19.79
C GLN A 292 -18.54 4.74 20.99
N ASN A 293 -19.12 5.94 20.93
CA ASN A 293 -20.01 6.46 21.98
C ASN A 293 -21.33 5.69 22.09
N GLN A 294 -21.75 5.00 21.02
CA GLN A 294 -23.01 4.27 20.97
C GLN A 294 -22.86 2.77 21.23
N VAL A 295 -21.64 2.23 21.06
CA VAL A 295 -21.36 0.83 21.37
C VAL A 295 -20.96 0.68 22.84
N PRO A 296 -21.60 -0.22 23.60
CA PRO A 296 -21.19 -0.49 24.97
C PRO A 296 -19.71 -0.90 25.05
N GLN A 297 -18.97 -0.34 26.02
CA GLN A 297 -17.52 -0.55 26.18
C GLN A 297 -17.07 -2.02 26.32
N HIS A 298 -17.99 -2.95 26.60
CA HIS A 298 -17.70 -4.39 26.72
C HIS A 298 -17.59 -5.11 25.36
N LEU A 299 -18.02 -4.49 24.26
CA LEU A 299 -17.78 -4.96 22.89
C LEU A 299 -16.44 -4.37 22.40
N ASN A 300 -15.36 -5.11 22.63
CA ASN A 300 -14.02 -4.69 22.23
C ASN A 300 -13.85 -4.80 20.70
N LEU A 301 -13.75 -3.66 20.02
CA LEU A 301 -13.51 -3.59 18.56
C LEU A 301 -12.15 -4.20 18.15
N SER A 302 -11.20 -4.25 19.08
CA SER A 302 -9.83 -4.71 18.82
C SER A 302 -9.75 -6.23 18.56
N SER A 303 -10.77 -7.01 18.92
CA SER A 303 -10.78 -8.47 18.71
C SER A 303 -11.48 -8.91 17.43
N ILE A 304 -12.05 -7.97 16.66
CA ILE A 304 -12.84 -8.30 15.48
C ILE A 304 -11.92 -8.43 14.27
N GLN A 305 -11.88 -9.63 13.70
CA GLN A 305 -11.11 -9.90 12.50
C GLN A 305 -11.77 -9.23 11.29
N PRO A 306 -11.00 -8.58 10.41
CA PRO A 306 -11.51 -8.03 9.15
C PRO A 306 -12.15 -9.13 8.30
N SER A 307 -13.34 -8.88 7.76
CA SER A 307 -13.96 -9.76 6.77
C SER A 307 -13.15 -9.76 5.47
N PRO A 308 -13.31 -10.78 4.59
CA PRO A 308 -12.69 -10.76 3.26
C PRO A 308 -13.00 -9.48 2.47
N ALA A 309 -14.24 -8.96 2.58
CA ALA A 309 -14.64 -7.72 1.92
C ALA A 309 -13.86 -6.50 2.44
N ILE A 310 -13.68 -6.39 3.76
CA ILE A 310 -12.86 -5.31 4.35
C ILE A 310 -11.41 -5.46 3.95
N ARG A 311 -10.85 -6.68 3.97
CA ARG A 311 -9.46 -6.92 3.53
C ARG A 311 -9.27 -6.47 2.09
N GLN A 312 -10.16 -6.87 1.18
CA GLN A 312 -10.11 -6.48 -0.22
C GLN A 312 -10.23 -4.95 -0.39
N TYR A 313 -11.09 -4.30 0.39
CA TYR A 313 -11.25 -2.85 0.33
C TYR A 313 -9.98 -2.13 0.81
N LEU A 314 -9.42 -2.53 1.95
CA LEU A 314 -8.18 -1.93 2.43
C LEU A 314 -7.02 -2.16 1.45
N GLN A 315 -7.01 -3.30 0.76
CA GLN A 315 -6.01 -3.63 -0.24
C GLN A 315 -6.19 -2.86 -1.57
N SER A 316 -7.36 -2.33 -1.92
CA SER A 316 -7.49 -1.52 -3.15
C SER A 316 -6.73 -0.19 -3.08
N PHE A 317 -6.30 0.26 -1.90
CA PHE A 317 -5.46 1.45 -1.77
C PHE A 317 -4.04 1.27 -2.32
N HIS A 318 -3.62 0.03 -2.60
CA HIS A 318 -2.39 -0.26 -3.37
C HIS A 318 -2.37 0.39 -4.75
N ASP A 319 -3.54 0.64 -5.34
CA ASP A 319 -3.70 1.26 -6.66
C ASP A 319 -3.42 2.77 -6.64
N VAL A 320 -3.43 3.40 -5.45
CA VAL A 320 -3.31 4.86 -5.30
C VAL A 320 -2.13 5.30 -4.44
N VAL A 321 -1.53 4.41 -3.65
CA VAL A 321 -0.46 4.76 -2.69
C VAL A 321 0.78 5.40 -3.32
N ASN A 322 1.13 5.02 -4.56
CA ASN A 322 2.28 5.59 -5.30
C ASN A 322 1.88 6.58 -6.38
N GLU A 323 0.62 6.99 -6.41
CA GLU A 323 0.07 7.81 -7.47
C GLU A 323 -0.04 9.27 -7.05
N GLU A 324 -0.42 10.13 -8.01
CA GLU A 324 -0.70 11.53 -7.70
C GLU A 324 -1.82 11.65 -6.65
N PRO A 325 -1.75 12.62 -5.72
CA PRO A 325 -2.70 12.74 -4.61
C PRO A 325 -4.18 12.84 -5.02
N ILE A 326 -4.46 13.25 -6.26
CA ILE A 326 -5.82 13.28 -6.81
C ILE A 326 -6.46 11.88 -6.87
N TYR A 327 -5.68 10.82 -7.04
CA TYR A 327 -6.22 9.46 -7.09
C TYR A 327 -6.73 8.98 -5.72
N TRP A 328 -6.23 9.53 -4.62
CA TRP A 328 -6.82 9.32 -3.30
C TRP A 328 -8.21 9.94 -3.17
N VAL A 329 -8.42 11.11 -3.78
CA VAL A 329 -9.75 11.72 -3.87
C VAL A 329 -10.70 10.81 -4.67
N VAL A 330 -10.22 10.26 -5.79
CA VAL A 330 -10.98 9.31 -6.62
C VAL A 330 -11.29 8.01 -5.87
N SER A 331 -10.36 7.46 -5.07
CA SER A 331 -10.60 6.21 -4.32
C SER A 331 -11.57 6.37 -3.16
N LEU A 332 -11.67 7.57 -2.56
CA LEU A 332 -12.58 7.87 -1.46
C LEU A 332 -13.98 8.30 -1.93
N LEU A 333 -14.09 8.75 -3.19
CA LEU A 333 -15.32 9.27 -3.78
C LEU A 333 -16.51 8.27 -3.82
N PRO A 334 -16.33 6.96 -4.09
CA PRO A 334 -17.41 5.98 -4.09
C PRO A 334 -18.29 6.03 -2.85
N ARG A 335 -17.67 6.10 -1.66
CA ARG A 335 -18.39 6.21 -0.39
C ARG A 335 -19.18 7.51 -0.32
N ALA A 336 -18.55 8.62 -0.67
CA ALA A 336 -19.15 9.95 -0.64
C ALA A 336 -20.35 10.09 -1.58
N MET A 337 -20.34 9.39 -2.73
CA MET A 337 -21.46 9.38 -3.68
C MET A 337 -22.53 8.34 -3.37
N LEU A 338 -22.13 7.12 -2.99
CA LEU A 338 -23.04 6.00 -2.78
C LEU A 338 -23.92 6.22 -1.55
N ARG A 339 -23.35 6.68 -0.43
CA ARG A 339 -24.08 6.84 0.85
C ARG A 339 -25.29 7.79 0.70
N PRO A 340 -25.16 9.00 0.10
CA PRO A 340 -26.29 9.88 -0.14
C PRO A 340 -27.28 9.32 -1.17
N TYR A 341 -26.78 8.66 -2.23
CA TYR A 341 -27.64 8.02 -3.22
C TYR A 341 -28.57 6.98 -2.58
N LEU A 342 -28.03 6.10 -1.74
CA LEU A 342 -28.81 5.10 -1.02
C LEU A 342 -29.83 5.77 -0.09
N ALA A 343 -29.42 6.75 0.71
CA ALA A 343 -30.31 7.45 1.63
C ALA A 343 -31.49 8.13 0.92
N LYS A 344 -31.25 8.70 -0.27
CA LYS A 344 -32.29 9.36 -1.09
C LYS A 344 -33.29 8.37 -1.71
N HIS A 345 -32.83 7.19 -2.12
CA HIS A 345 -33.65 6.23 -2.88
C HIS A 345 -34.21 5.08 -2.04
N LEU A 346 -33.80 4.95 -0.78
CA LEU A 346 -34.42 3.99 0.13
C LEU A 346 -35.92 4.33 0.31
N PRO A 347 -36.82 3.33 0.19
CA PRO A 347 -38.26 3.53 0.33
C PRO A 347 -38.64 3.68 1.81
N LEU A 348 -38.18 4.77 2.44
CA LEU A 348 -38.57 5.13 3.79
C LEU A 348 -39.99 5.70 3.74
N GLY A 349 -40.94 5.01 4.37
CA GLY A 349 -42.28 5.58 4.61
C GLY A 349 -42.18 6.91 5.35
N GLU A 350 -43.15 7.81 5.19
CA GLU A 350 -43.11 9.19 5.72
C GLU A 350 -42.84 9.29 7.24
N GLN A 351 -43.14 8.23 8.02
CA GLN A 351 -42.86 8.14 9.46
C GLN A 351 -41.43 7.68 9.84
N ALA A 352 -40.61 7.28 8.87
CA ALA A 352 -39.24 6.82 9.07
C ALA A 352 -38.17 7.84 8.63
N ARG A 353 -38.58 9.01 8.12
CA ARG A 353 -37.66 10.11 7.84
C ARG A 353 -37.23 10.74 9.16
N PRO A 354 -35.93 10.83 9.47
CA PRO A 354 -35.47 11.35 10.76
C PRO A 354 -35.90 12.82 10.92
N GLY A 355 -36.71 13.07 11.94
CA GLY A 355 -36.86 14.42 12.52
C GLY A 355 -35.61 14.80 13.32
N SER A 356 -35.53 16.05 13.75
CA SER A 356 -34.39 16.69 14.44
C SER A 356 -34.09 16.18 15.86
N SER A 357 -34.35 14.90 16.18
CA SER A 357 -33.95 14.29 17.46
C SER A 357 -33.21 12.97 17.22
N PRO A 358 -32.07 12.76 17.90
CA PRO A 358 -31.27 11.56 17.75
C PRO A 358 -32.06 10.35 18.25
N CYS A 359 -31.99 9.25 17.50
CA CYS A 359 -32.67 8.00 17.82
C CYS A 359 -32.20 7.43 19.16
N LEU A 360 -32.83 7.86 20.25
CA LEU A 360 -32.69 7.32 21.60
C LEU A 360 -33.88 6.42 21.91
N LEU A 361 -33.85 5.15 21.51
CA LEU A 361 -34.65 4.12 22.18
C LEU A 361 -33.92 2.76 22.19
N PRO A 362 -33.66 2.18 23.38
CA PRO A 362 -33.10 0.84 23.53
C PRO A 362 -34.21 -0.18 23.26
N GLY A 363 -34.27 -0.75 22.05
CA GLY A 363 -35.15 -1.88 21.78
C GLY A 363 -35.47 -2.17 20.32
N LEU A 364 -35.79 -1.16 19.49
CA LEU A 364 -36.39 -1.40 18.17
C LEU A 364 -36.13 -0.28 17.15
N SER A 365 -34.89 0.20 16.99
CA SER A 365 -34.52 1.18 15.95
C SER A 365 -33.47 0.60 15.00
N LEU A 366 -33.93 -0.19 14.02
CA LEU A 366 -33.13 -0.74 12.91
C LEU A 366 -32.92 0.29 11.78
N PHE A 367 -32.53 1.52 12.12
CA PHE A 367 -32.17 2.57 11.16
C PHE A 367 -30.84 3.19 11.56
N PRO A 368 -29.99 3.51 10.58
CA PRO A 368 -28.69 2.89 10.42
C PRO A 368 -27.67 3.48 11.39
N CYS A 369 -26.49 2.85 11.43
CA CYS A 369 -25.33 3.31 12.18
C CYS A 369 -25.24 4.84 12.04
N PRO A 370 -24.91 5.61 13.08
CA PRO A 370 -24.90 7.08 13.02
C PRO A 370 -24.15 7.65 11.81
N CYS A 371 -23.18 6.88 11.31
CA CYS A 371 -22.52 7.03 10.02
C CYS A 371 -23.46 7.32 8.83
N TYR A 372 -24.75 6.99 8.88
CA TYR A 372 -25.72 7.16 7.79
C TYR A 372 -26.80 8.19 8.09
N GLN A 373 -26.83 8.78 9.29
CA GLN A 373 -27.89 9.70 9.69
C GLN A 373 -27.75 11.09 9.05
N LEU A 374 -26.66 11.36 8.32
CA LEU A 374 -26.42 12.63 7.64
C LEU A 374 -25.81 12.40 6.24
N PRO A 375 -26.65 12.26 5.18
CA PRO A 375 -26.19 12.18 3.79
C PRO A 375 -25.26 13.35 3.41
N THR A 376 -25.53 14.54 3.95
CA THR A 376 -24.78 15.76 3.62
C THR A 376 -23.38 15.82 4.24
N LYS A 377 -23.13 15.04 5.30
CA LYS A 377 -21.83 14.93 5.97
C LYS A 377 -20.79 14.21 5.08
N TRP A 378 -21.22 13.28 4.23
CA TRP A 378 -20.33 12.53 3.33
C TRP A 378 -20.17 13.15 1.94
N SER A 379 -21.18 13.87 1.44
CA SER A 379 -21.11 14.53 0.14
C SER A 379 -20.13 15.72 0.13
N GLY A 380 -19.76 16.23 1.32
CA GLY A 380 -18.90 17.40 1.46
C GLY A 380 -19.59 18.71 1.06
N GLU A 381 -20.90 18.68 0.79
CA GLU A 381 -21.67 19.84 0.33
C GLU A 381 -21.98 20.83 1.47
N ASP A 382 -22.04 20.37 2.73
CA ASP A 382 -22.37 21.21 3.90
C ASP A 382 -21.15 21.82 4.63
N HIS A 383 -19.90 21.48 4.26
CA HIS A 383 -18.72 22.20 4.79
C HIS A 383 -18.60 23.65 4.31
N ALA A 384 -19.55 24.10 3.49
CA ALA A 384 -19.65 25.46 3.01
C ALA A 384 -20.32 26.43 4.01
N ASP A 385 -20.90 25.94 5.13
CA ASP A 385 -21.55 26.80 6.10
C ASP A 385 -20.90 26.72 7.50
N GLN A 386 -20.51 27.91 7.98
CA GLN A 386 -19.92 28.25 9.29
C GLN A 386 -18.40 28.04 9.49
N GLN A 387 -17.67 29.10 9.10
CA GLN A 387 -16.53 29.70 9.83
C GLN A 387 -15.13 29.07 9.77
N ILE A 388 -14.87 28.09 8.92
CA ILE A 388 -13.49 27.72 8.51
C ILE A 388 -13.47 27.74 6.99
N GLY A 389 -12.46 28.36 6.37
CA GLY A 389 -12.41 28.62 4.92
C GLY A 389 -12.83 27.40 4.10
N LYS A 390 -13.68 27.62 3.07
CA LYS A 390 -14.32 26.57 2.24
C LYS A 390 -13.38 25.40 1.95
N THR A 391 -13.56 24.28 2.64
CA THR A 391 -12.89 23.04 2.28
C THR A 391 -13.30 22.68 0.84
N PRO A 392 -12.37 22.33 -0.05
CA PRO A 392 -12.72 21.91 -1.41
C PRO A 392 -13.71 20.74 -1.39
N THR A 393 -14.61 20.66 -2.36
CA THR A 393 -15.49 19.48 -2.53
C THR A 393 -14.85 18.47 -3.48
N TYR A 394 -15.24 17.20 -3.39
CA TYR A 394 -14.83 16.17 -4.35
C TYR A 394 -15.01 16.62 -5.80
N LYS A 395 -16.18 17.16 -6.14
CA LYS A 395 -16.50 17.65 -7.49
C LYS A 395 -15.54 18.76 -7.92
N SER A 396 -15.34 19.77 -7.06
CA SER A 396 -14.45 20.89 -7.36
C SER A 396 -13.00 20.47 -7.62
N LEU A 397 -12.48 19.48 -6.87
CA LEU A 397 -11.12 18.96 -7.06
C LEU A 397 -11.00 18.13 -8.33
N VAL A 398 -11.94 17.19 -8.56
CA VAL A 398 -11.92 16.34 -9.75
C VAL A 398 -12.04 17.18 -11.02
N GLU A 399 -12.93 18.18 -11.05
CA GLU A 399 -13.06 19.11 -12.18
C GLU A 399 -11.82 19.99 -12.37
N LYS A 400 -11.24 20.50 -11.27
CA LYS A 400 -10.03 21.34 -11.33
C LYS A 400 -8.82 20.57 -11.88
N TYR A 401 -8.66 19.31 -11.49
CA TYR A 401 -7.51 18.49 -11.86
C TYR A 401 -7.78 17.53 -13.03
N GLN A 402 -8.94 17.60 -13.68
CA GLN A 402 -9.33 16.66 -14.74
C GLN A 402 -8.32 16.53 -15.90
N ALA A 403 -7.56 17.59 -16.19
CA ALA A 403 -6.57 17.60 -17.28
C ALA A 403 -5.37 16.67 -17.03
N VAL A 404 -5.05 16.36 -15.76
CA VAL A 404 -3.94 15.47 -15.37
C VAL A 404 -4.40 14.06 -15.01
N ILE A 405 -5.71 13.84 -14.91
CA ILE A 405 -6.28 12.53 -14.56
C ILE A 405 -6.27 11.61 -15.79
N ASP A 406 -5.66 10.43 -15.65
CA ASP A 406 -5.87 9.32 -16.59
C ASP A 406 -7.27 8.76 -16.34
N ILE A 407 -8.16 8.99 -17.29
CA ILE A 407 -9.58 8.64 -17.18
C ILE A 407 -9.79 7.14 -16.98
N ASN A 408 -9.06 6.28 -17.72
CA ASN A 408 -9.23 4.83 -17.61
C ASN A 408 -8.80 4.35 -16.23
N LYS A 409 -7.69 4.90 -15.72
CA LYS A 409 -7.21 4.60 -14.38
C LYS A 409 -8.21 5.06 -13.31
N ALA A 410 -8.69 6.30 -13.41
CA ALA A 410 -9.64 6.86 -12.47
C ALA A 410 -10.97 6.07 -12.46
N VAL A 411 -11.50 5.72 -13.64
CA VAL A 411 -12.70 4.87 -13.76
C VAL A 411 -12.45 3.50 -13.13
N ASN A 412 -11.29 2.88 -13.36
CA ASN A 412 -10.98 1.59 -12.75
C ASN A 412 -10.92 1.68 -11.22
N ILE A 413 -10.17 2.65 -10.67
CA ILE A 413 -10.08 2.90 -9.23
C ILE A 413 -11.48 3.12 -8.65
N PHE A 414 -12.27 3.99 -9.26
CA PHE A 414 -13.61 4.31 -8.78
C PHE A 414 -14.53 3.07 -8.78
N ARG A 415 -14.55 2.29 -9.88
CA ARG A 415 -15.39 1.10 -10.00
C ARG A 415 -14.99 0.01 -8.99
N VAL A 416 -13.70 -0.24 -8.82
CA VAL A 416 -13.19 -1.21 -7.82
C VAL A 416 -13.65 -0.80 -6.42
N ASN A 417 -13.50 0.48 -6.07
CA ASN A 417 -13.90 0.98 -4.76
C ASN A 417 -15.44 1.04 -4.58
N MET A 418 -16.23 1.25 -5.64
CA MET A 418 -17.69 1.07 -5.63
C MET A 418 -18.10 -0.38 -5.34
N ILE A 419 -17.42 -1.35 -5.95
CA ILE A 419 -17.65 -2.78 -5.70
C ILE A 419 -17.30 -3.14 -4.25
N ASN A 420 -16.18 -2.61 -3.74
CA ASN A 420 -15.79 -2.82 -2.35
C ASN A 420 -16.81 -2.20 -1.37
N GLU A 421 -17.34 -1.02 -1.67
CA GLU A 421 -18.44 -0.41 -0.91
C GLU A 421 -19.70 -1.28 -0.92
N LYS A 422 -20.11 -1.80 -2.09
CA LYS A 422 -21.21 -2.77 -2.19
C LYS A 422 -20.95 -4.00 -1.33
N ALA A 423 -19.73 -4.53 -1.35
CA ALA A 423 -19.34 -5.71 -0.60
C ALA A 423 -19.50 -5.54 0.92
N LEU A 424 -19.40 -4.31 1.46
CA LEU A 424 -19.71 -4.03 2.86
C LEU A 424 -21.18 -4.33 3.20
N PHE A 425 -22.10 -4.00 2.30
CA PHE A 425 -23.53 -4.28 2.48
C PHE A 425 -23.89 -5.74 2.20
N THR A 426 -23.15 -6.45 1.36
CA THR A 426 -23.51 -7.82 0.97
C THR A 426 -22.76 -8.91 1.74
N SER A 427 -21.67 -8.58 2.45
CA SER A 427 -20.86 -9.55 3.19
C SER A 427 -21.34 -9.83 4.63
N SER A 428 -22.23 -8.99 5.18
CA SER A 428 -22.88 -9.20 6.47
C SER A 428 -23.95 -10.30 6.34
N TRP A 429 -23.52 -11.55 6.57
CA TRP A 429 -24.27 -12.79 6.35
C TRP A 429 -25.78 -12.66 6.61
N PHE A 430 -26.55 -12.86 5.55
CA PHE A 430 -28.00 -13.04 5.58
C PHE A 430 -28.30 -14.29 4.75
N PRO A 431 -28.72 -15.42 5.36
CA PRO A 431 -29.24 -16.53 4.60
C PRO A 431 -30.67 -16.16 4.16
N THR A 432 -30.81 -15.56 2.98
CA THR A 432 -32.11 -15.58 2.29
C THR A 432 -32.26 -17.00 1.76
N GLY A 433 -33.28 -17.74 2.21
CA GLY A 433 -33.58 -19.09 1.70
C GLY A 433 -34.01 -19.14 0.23
N ASP A 434 -33.59 -18.18 -0.60
CA ASP A 434 -33.96 -18.02 -2.01
C ASP A 434 -32.75 -17.81 -2.95
N GLU A 435 -31.51 -17.91 -2.44
CA GLU A 435 -30.34 -18.07 -3.33
C GLU A 435 -29.83 -19.51 -3.16
N GLU A 436 -30.33 -20.40 -4.02
CA GLU A 436 -29.69 -21.68 -4.27
C GLU A 436 -28.22 -21.40 -4.57
N ALA A 437 -27.35 -22.00 -3.74
CA ALA A 437 -25.96 -22.18 -4.07
C ALA A 437 -25.88 -22.96 -5.38
N VAL A 438 -25.84 -22.25 -6.50
CA VAL A 438 -25.19 -22.77 -7.69
C VAL A 438 -23.70 -22.65 -7.38
N GLU A 439 -23.17 -23.68 -6.72
CA GLU A 439 -21.75 -23.99 -6.83
C GLU A 439 -21.48 -24.25 -8.31
N ASP A 440 -21.17 -23.20 -9.06
CA ASP A 440 -20.49 -23.34 -10.33
C ASP A 440 -19.02 -23.62 -10.00
N PRO A 441 -18.50 -24.83 -10.26
CA PRO A 441 -17.09 -25.13 -10.03
C PRO A 441 -16.14 -24.31 -10.94
N ASN A 442 -16.68 -23.50 -11.86
CA ASN A 442 -15.94 -22.52 -12.65
C ASN A 442 -16.03 -21.07 -12.13
N SER A 443 -16.64 -20.82 -10.98
CA SER A 443 -16.52 -19.54 -10.26
C SER A 443 -15.14 -19.44 -9.58
N LEU A 444 -14.08 -19.58 -10.37
CA LEU A 444 -12.80 -18.99 -10.04
C LEU A 444 -13.05 -17.50 -9.88
N LEU A 445 -12.74 -17.00 -8.69
CA LEU A 445 -12.32 -15.63 -8.43
C LEU A 445 -11.89 -14.97 -9.74
N LEU A 446 -12.60 -13.92 -10.15
CA LEU A 446 -12.05 -12.93 -11.06
C LEU A 446 -10.85 -12.29 -10.34
N SER A 447 -9.73 -13.01 -10.40
CA SER A 447 -8.42 -12.43 -10.43
C SER A 447 -8.48 -11.43 -11.57
N VAL A 448 -8.57 -10.16 -11.21
CA VAL A 448 -8.32 -9.07 -12.14
C VAL A 448 -6.82 -9.14 -12.43
N GLU A 449 -6.44 -10.03 -13.35
CA GLU A 449 -5.14 -9.93 -14.01
C GLU A 449 -5.16 -8.61 -14.77
N SER A 450 -4.31 -7.68 -14.33
CA SER A 450 -4.04 -6.41 -14.97
C SER A 450 -3.23 -6.64 -16.25
N GLY A 451 -3.86 -7.23 -17.26
CA GLY A 451 -3.35 -7.36 -18.62
C GLY A 451 -3.76 -6.17 -19.50
N PRO A 452 -2.90 -5.70 -20.42
CA PRO A 452 -3.18 -4.53 -21.25
C PRO A 452 -3.81 -4.97 -22.57
N ASP A 453 -5.10 -5.28 -22.63
CA ASP A 453 -5.88 -5.19 -23.88
C ASP A 453 -7.37 -5.44 -23.62
N LEU A 454 -8.11 -4.36 -23.42
CA LEU A 454 -9.56 -4.34 -23.58
C LEU A 454 -9.86 -3.28 -24.66
N THR A 455 -9.82 -3.72 -25.92
CA THR A 455 -10.36 -2.94 -27.04
C THR A 455 -11.87 -2.83 -26.88
N LEU A 456 -12.32 -1.64 -26.46
CA LEU A 456 -13.70 -1.20 -26.49
C LEU A 456 -14.22 -1.23 -27.95
N ARG A 457 -15.27 -2.01 -28.20
CA ARG A 457 -16.19 -1.73 -29.31
C ARG A 457 -17.40 -1.02 -28.71
N LEU A 458 -17.59 0.22 -29.17
CA LEU A 458 -18.70 1.13 -28.86
C LEU A 458 -20.06 0.51 -29.15
#